data_AF-A0A8K0QNM9-F1
#
_entry.id   AF-A0A8K0QNM9-F1
#
_cell.length_a   1.000
_cell.length_b   1.000
_cell.length_c   1.000
_cell.angle_alpha   90.00
_cell.angle_beta   90.00
_cell.angle_gamma   90.00
#
_symmetry.space_group_name_H-M   'P 1'
#
loop_
_entity.id
_entity.type
_entity.pdbx_description
1 polymer ?
#
loop_
_entity_poly.entity_id
_entity_poly.type
_entity_poly.pdbx_seq_one_letter_code
_entity_poly.pdbx_strand_id
1 'polypeptide(L)'
;MTLRPVQPDATATRRALPPELLYHIIEGVLPSDPEILLPSSHASTKTLLALTRVSRDTYRLATRLLRQRCIFIDSEQRLANILLCIPRFVPNLPTTFSLRNITSLYLEPFRETLDDRLTASWVRDLFFEVSESLRKLVVLMPFNSLDIFNDRHGIRKMLRDGFESLHKLEEFVSIGDYPTLSLPDGPTDIWRLFHDLKRLTLFGVPLSNHWLWWNIATLSKLEHVILARSQRSLGINIKDEYFHKLPQGDARLDRDIKIVLIDDSGLWPNVTTTRWKEIDPNGRMTVELHGIPDVAKYGAPQLSDKLVAAYVKDRVVNGRLWDGKADVVLEEID
;
A
#
# COMPACT_ATOMS: atom_id res chain seq x y z
N MET A 1 48.66 -9.80 -64.81
CA MET A 1 48.47 -9.72 -63.35
C MET A 1 47.10 -9.10 -63.09
N THR A 2 46.07 -9.94 -62.98
CA THR A 2 44.70 -9.55 -62.72
C THR A 2 44.44 -9.67 -61.21
N LEU A 3 44.28 -8.52 -60.54
CA LEU A 3 43.92 -8.46 -59.12
C LEU A 3 42.47 -8.96 -58.97
N ARG A 4 42.31 -10.10 -58.29
CA ARG A 4 40.99 -10.56 -57.83
C ARG A 4 40.51 -9.62 -56.71
N PRO A 5 39.24 -9.18 -56.73
CA PRO A 5 38.66 -8.50 -55.58
C PRO A 5 38.51 -9.51 -54.44
N VAL A 6 39.05 -9.15 -53.28
CA VAL A 6 38.81 -9.86 -52.02
C VAL A 6 37.33 -9.68 -51.68
N GLN A 7 36.56 -10.77 -51.74
CA GLN A 7 35.21 -10.80 -51.18
C GLN A 7 35.32 -10.64 -49.65
N PRO A 8 34.44 -9.84 -49.01
CA PRO A 8 34.38 -9.80 -47.56
C PRO A 8 33.92 -11.17 -47.06
N ASP A 9 34.76 -11.80 -46.26
CA ASP A 9 34.48 -13.10 -45.64
C ASP A 9 33.15 -13.09 -44.88
N ALA A 10 32.50 -14.23 -45.00
CA ALA A 10 31.24 -14.64 -44.39
C ALA A 10 30.99 -14.06 -42.99
N THR A 11 29.84 -13.37 -42.88
CA THR A 11 28.94 -13.32 -41.73
C THR A 11 29.55 -13.85 -40.43
N ALA A 12 30.14 -12.96 -39.63
CA ALA A 12 30.33 -13.21 -38.21
C ALA A 12 28.98 -13.67 -37.64
N THR A 13 28.89 -14.93 -37.23
CA THR A 13 27.73 -15.51 -36.57
C THR A 13 27.48 -14.69 -35.32
N ARG A 14 26.56 -13.73 -35.45
CA ARG A 14 26.18 -12.82 -34.36
C ARG A 14 25.62 -13.72 -33.26
N ARG A 15 26.42 -13.98 -32.23
CA ARG A 15 26.01 -14.74 -31.05
C ARG A 15 24.87 -13.96 -30.40
N ALA A 16 23.64 -14.29 -30.76
CA ALA A 16 22.44 -13.70 -30.22
C ALA A 16 22.07 -14.49 -28.96
N LEU A 17 21.92 -13.79 -27.85
CA LEU A 17 21.29 -14.37 -26.66
C LEU A 17 19.85 -14.76 -27.02
N PRO A 18 19.40 -15.98 -26.64
CA PRO A 18 17.99 -16.34 -26.67
C PRO A 18 17.13 -15.28 -25.93
N PRO A 19 15.94 -14.93 -26.45
CA PRO A 19 15.05 -13.95 -25.82
C PRO A 19 14.72 -14.25 -24.36
N GLU A 20 14.64 -15.53 -23.99
CA GLU A 20 14.34 -15.99 -22.62
C GLU A 20 15.45 -15.59 -21.64
N LEU A 21 16.72 -15.74 -22.06
CA LEU A 21 17.86 -15.32 -21.23
C LEU A 21 17.90 -13.79 -21.11
N LEU A 22 17.56 -13.07 -22.18
CA LEU A 22 17.42 -11.62 -22.12
C LEU A 22 16.33 -11.21 -21.12
N TYR A 23 15.19 -11.90 -21.12
CA TYR A 23 14.09 -11.63 -20.19
C TYR A 23 14.50 -11.89 -18.74
N HIS A 24 15.21 -13.00 -18.47
CA HIS A 24 15.76 -13.26 -17.14
C HIS A 24 16.76 -12.20 -16.68
N ILE A 25 17.63 -11.70 -17.57
CA ILE A 25 18.55 -10.60 -17.25
C ILE A 25 17.76 -9.33 -16.87
N ILE A 26 16.71 -9.00 -17.62
CA ILE A 26 15.87 -7.83 -17.36
C ILE A 26 15.09 -7.98 -16.05
N GLU A 27 14.54 -9.16 -15.77
CA GLU A 27 13.86 -9.44 -14.50
C GLU A 27 14.82 -9.38 -13.31
N GLY A 28 16.07 -9.81 -13.49
CA GLY A 28 17.13 -9.71 -12.49
C GLY A 28 17.59 -8.28 -12.15
N VAL A 29 17.12 -7.26 -12.87
CA VAL A 29 17.33 -5.84 -12.49
C VAL A 29 16.54 -5.48 -11.23
N LEU A 30 15.44 -6.18 -10.98
CA LEU A 30 14.58 -5.94 -9.82
C LEU A 30 15.15 -6.65 -8.57
N PRO A 31 14.96 -6.06 -7.38
CA PRO A 31 15.22 -6.78 -6.13
C PRO A 31 14.40 -8.07 -6.03
N SER A 32 14.97 -9.09 -5.39
CA SER A 32 14.33 -10.41 -5.21
C SER A 32 13.02 -10.35 -4.45
N ASP A 33 12.92 -9.45 -3.47
CA ASP A 33 11.70 -9.23 -2.72
C ASP A 33 10.66 -8.51 -3.60
N PRO A 34 9.50 -9.12 -3.92
CA PRO A 34 8.46 -8.52 -4.74
C PRO A 34 7.72 -7.37 -4.06
N GLU A 35 7.77 -7.27 -2.73
CA GLU A 35 7.01 -6.28 -1.94
C GLU A 35 7.58 -4.87 -2.02
N ILE A 36 8.84 -4.74 -2.42
CA ILE A 36 9.54 -3.45 -2.54
C ILE A 36 8.89 -2.61 -3.64
N LEU A 37 8.42 -1.42 -3.25
CA LEU A 37 7.98 -0.36 -4.16
C LEU A 37 9.18 0.50 -4.54
N LEU A 38 9.45 0.59 -5.84
CA LEU A 38 10.67 1.22 -6.33
C LEU A 38 10.41 2.67 -6.74
N PRO A 39 10.93 3.67 -6.00
CA PRO A 39 10.78 5.06 -6.40
C PRO A 39 11.55 5.35 -7.70
N SER A 40 11.23 6.47 -8.34
CA SER A 40 11.90 6.91 -9.58
C SER A 40 13.41 7.16 -9.43
N SER A 41 13.86 7.44 -8.21
CA SER A 41 15.28 7.61 -7.88
C SER A 41 16.06 6.29 -7.83
N HIS A 42 15.38 5.15 -7.66
CA HIS A 42 16.00 3.84 -7.48
C HIS A 42 16.74 3.38 -8.75
N ALA A 43 17.89 2.72 -8.57
CA ALA A 43 18.73 2.26 -9.67
C ALA A 43 17.97 1.33 -10.63
N SER A 44 17.23 0.34 -10.10
CA SER A 44 16.41 -0.57 -10.91
C SER A 44 15.37 0.17 -11.75
N THR A 45 14.69 1.18 -11.21
CA THR A 45 13.69 1.97 -11.95
C THR A 45 14.35 2.71 -13.11
N LYS A 46 15.50 3.34 -12.88
CA LYS A 46 16.28 4.03 -13.92
C LYS A 46 16.78 3.06 -14.99
N THR A 47 17.26 1.88 -14.59
CA THR A 47 17.72 0.84 -15.51
C THR A 47 16.58 0.30 -16.36
N LEU A 48 15.41 0.02 -15.77
CA LEU A 48 14.23 -0.41 -16.52
C LEU A 48 13.77 0.69 -17.50
N LEU A 49 13.79 1.96 -17.09
CA LEU A 49 13.49 3.07 -17.97
C LEU A 49 14.50 3.21 -19.12
N ALA A 50 15.79 2.92 -18.88
CA ALA A 50 16.77 2.88 -19.95
C ALA A 50 16.49 1.72 -20.92
N LEU A 51 16.13 0.54 -20.39
CA LEU A 51 15.77 -0.64 -21.17
C LEU A 51 14.53 -0.44 -22.03
N THR A 52 13.59 0.43 -21.65
CA THR A 52 12.48 0.79 -22.55
C THR A 52 12.93 1.55 -23.80
N ARG A 53 14.18 2.03 -23.88
CA ARG A 53 14.67 2.80 -25.02
C ARG A 53 15.62 2.02 -25.92
N VAL A 54 15.93 0.76 -25.59
CA VAL A 54 16.95 -0.04 -26.30
C VAL A 54 16.38 -0.76 -27.53
N SER A 55 15.32 -1.56 -27.36
CA SER A 55 14.72 -2.35 -28.44
C SER A 55 13.25 -2.63 -28.19
N ARG A 56 12.50 -3.10 -29.20
CA ARG A 56 11.09 -3.48 -29.03
C ARG A 56 10.88 -4.64 -28.06
N ASP A 57 11.84 -5.56 -27.96
CA ASP A 57 11.74 -6.73 -27.08
C ASP A 57 11.97 -6.35 -25.62
N THR A 58 13.02 -5.56 -25.36
CA THR A 58 13.32 -5.00 -24.03
C THR A 58 12.21 -4.06 -23.57
N TYR A 59 11.65 -3.28 -24.50
CA TYR A 59 10.54 -2.35 -24.27
C TYR A 59 9.37 -3.00 -23.54
N ARG A 60 8.86 -4.11 -24.07
CA ARG A 60 7.62 -4.73 -23.58
C ARG A 60 7.76 -5.21 -22.14
N LEU A 61 8.85 -5.93 -21.87
CA LEU A 61 9.12 -6.49 -20.55
C LEU A 61 9.44 -5.39 -19.53
N ALA A 62 10.35 -4.47 -19.86
CA ALA A 62 10.73 -3.40 -18.94
C ALA A 62 9.54 -2.50 -18.59
N THR A 63 8.67 -2.20 -19.57
CA THR A 63 7.44 -1.43 -19.34
C THR A 63 6.46 -2.17 -18.42
N ARG A 64 6.31 -3.49 -18.58
CA ARG A 64 5.49 -4.32 -17.67
C ARG A 64 6.01 -4.25 -16.24
N LEU A 65 7.32 -4.45 -16.05
CA LEU A 65 7.95 -4.43 -14.72
C LEU A 65 7.86 -3.06 -14.05
N LEU A 66 8.04 -1.96 -14.81
CA LEU A 66 7.84 -0.60 -14.31
C LEU A 66 6.43 -0.40 -13.74
N ARG A 67 5.40 -0.94 -14.41
CA ARG A 67 4.00 -0.81 -13.94
C ARG A 67 3.67 -1.68 -12.75
N GLN A 68 4.32 -2.83 -12.64
CA GLN A 68 4.06 -3.74 -11.53
C GLN A 68 4.68 -3.22 -10.22
N ARG A 69 5.84 -2.55 -10.29
CA ARG A 69 6.65 -2.27 -9.09
C ARG A 69 7.15 -0.84 -8.90
N CYS A 70 7.03 0.03 -9.92
CA CYS A 70 7.69 1.33 -9.92
C CYS A 70 6.73 2.53 -10.05
N ILE A 71 5.42 2.31 -9.87
CA ILE A 71 4.46 3.42 -9.93
C ILE A 71 4.46 4.15 -8.59
N PHE A 72 5.25 5.22 -8.54
CA PHE A 72 5.46 6.07 -7.37
C PHE A 72 5.03 7.51 -7.66
N ILE A 73 3.80 7.83 -7.25
CA ILE A 73 3.16 9.13 -7.45
C ILE A 73 3.30 9.93 -6.14
N ASP A 74 4.29 10.80 -6.08
CA ASP A 74 4.66 11.61 -4.91
C ASP A 74 4.32 13.10 -5.05
N SER A 75 3.59 13.44 -6.11
CA SER A 75 3.23 14.82 -6.42
C SER A 75 2.08 14.87 -7.41
N GLU A 76 1.30 15.94 -7.33
CA GLU A 76 0.27 16.31 -8.29
C GLU A 76 0.78 16.29 -9.74
N GLN A 77 1.97 16.84 -10.00
CA GLN A 77 2.53 16.88 -11.36
C GLN A 77 2.76 15.48 -11.94
N ARG A 78 3.19 14.51 -11.11
CA ARG A 78 3.36 13.13 -11.55
C ARG A 78 2.02 12.46 -11.82
N LEU A 79 1.02 12.73 -10.98
CA LEU A 79 -0.35 12.26 -11.21
C LEU A 79 -0.86 12.77 -12.57
N ALA A 80 -0.78 14.08 -12.81
CA ALA A 80 -1.17 14.70 -14.08
C ALA A 80 -0.48 14.04 -15.29
N ASN A 81 0.84 13.84 -15.21
CA ASN A 81 1.61 13.20 -16.29
C ASN A 81 1.16 11.76 -16.57
N ILE A 82 0.79 10.99 -15.54
CA ILE A 82 0.27 9.63 -15.71
C ILE A 82 -1.12 9.65 -16.34
N LEU A 83 -1.97 10.62 -15.99
CA LEU A 83 -3.30 10.73 -16.57
C LEU A 83 -3.27 11.07 -18.07
N LEU A 84 -2.22 11.76 -18.54
CA LEU A 84 -2.01 11.97 -19.98
C LEU A 84 -1.78 10.66 -20.76
N CYS A 85 -1.50 9.56 -20.08
CA CYS A 85 -1.41 8.23 -20.70
C CYS A 85 -2.78 7.54 -20.84
N ILE A 86 -3.84 8.09 -20.25
CA ILE A 86 -5.18 7.52 -20.35
C ILE A 86 -5.83 8.03 -21.65
N PRO A 87 -6.28 7.13 -22.55
CA PRO A 87 -6.81 7.51 -23.86
C PRO A 87 -7.95 8.54 -23.82
N ARG A 88 -8.82 8.48 -22.81
CA ARG A 88 -9.96 9.42 -22.68
C ARG A 88 -9.55 10.87 -22.46
N PHE A 89 -8.38 11.12 -21.85
CA PHE A 89 -7.88 12.47 -21.62
C PHE A 89 -7.09 13.00 -22.82
N VAL A 90 -6.60 12.12 -23.69
CA VAL A 90 -5.85 12.52 -24.89
C VAL A 90 -6.23 11.66 -26.11
N PRO A 91 -7.43 11.82 -26.67
CA PRO A 91 -7.96 10.93 -27.72
C PRO A 91 -7.18 10.99 -29.03
N ASN A 92 -6.43 12.08 -29.26
CA ASN A 92 -5.65 12.32 -30.48
C ASN A 92 -4.20 11.82 -30.38
N LEU A 93 -3.76 11.37 -29.20
CA LEU A 93 -2.47 10.70 -29.07
C LEU A 93 -2.66 9.21 -29.36
N PRO A 94 -1.69 8.54 -30.03
CA PRO A 94 -1.69 7.09 -30.12
C PRO A 94 -1.89 6.51 -28.73
N THR A 95 -2.75 5.51 -28.57
CA THR A 95 -2.92 4.79 -27.31
C THR A 95 -1.63 4.06 -27.02
N THR A 96 -0.71 4.78 -26.39
CA THR A 96 0.63 4.26 -26.22
C THR A 96 0.53 3.06 -25.32
N PHE A 97 -0.25 3.12 -24.22
CA PHE A 97 -0.30 2.03 -23.26
C PHE A 97 -1.51 1.98 -22.33
N SER A 98 -1.96 0.77 -21.98
CA SER A 98 -2.98 0.55 -20.96
C SER A 98 -2.39 0.61 -19.53
N LEU A 99 -3.06 1.34 -18.63
CA LEU A 99 -2.77 1.36 -17.19
C LEU A 99 -3.20 0.08 -16.46
N ARG A 100 -3.93 -0.83 -17.13
CA ARG A 100 -4.45 -2.10 -16.59
C ARG A 100 -3.39 -3.12 -16.14
N ASN A 101 -2.10 -2.78 -16.24
CA ASN A 101 -1.00 -3.62 -15.74
C ASN A 101 -0.42 -3.08 -14.43
N ILE A 102 -0.97 -1.99 -13.90
CA ILE A 102 -0.56 -1.46 -12.61
C ILE A 102 -1.15 -2.34 -11.52
N THR A 103 -0.28 -3.03 -10.79
CA THR A 103 -0.64 -3.95 -9.70
C THR A 103 -0.25 -3.41 -8.33
N SER A 104 0.76 -2.53 -8.27
CA SER A 104 1.18 -1.85 -7.05
C SER A 104 1.31 -0.35 -7.27
N LEU A 105 0.80 0.46 -6.34
CA LEU A 105 0.77 1.91 -6.44
C LEU A 105 1.14 2.56 -5.09
N TYR A 106 2.11 3.46 -5.12
CA TYR A 106 2.32 4.46 -4.07
C TYR A 106 1.70 5.79 -4.51
N LEU A 107 0.88 6.39 -3.65
CA LEU A 107 0.11 7.58 -3.95
C LEU A 107 0.14 8.60 -2.80
N GLU A 108 0.81 9.72 -3.05
CA GLU A 108 0.91 10.92 -2.20
C GLU A 108 0.69 12.16 -3.10
N PRO A 109 -0.55 12.40 -3.56
CA PRO A 109 -0.82 13.41 -4.58
C PRO A 109 -1.16 14.78 -3.94
N PHE A 110 -1.59 14.77 -2.68
CA PHE A 110 -1.93 15.95 -1.90
C PHE A 110 -0.72 16.42 -1.08
N ARG A 111 -0.66 17.72 -0.82
CA ARG A 111 0.31 18.29 0.12
C ARG A 111 -0.22 18.20 1.55
N GLU A 112 -0.82 19.28 2.03
CA GLU A 112 -1.28 19.39 3.43
C GLU A 112 -2.79 19.23 3.59
N THR A 113 -3.56 19.43 2.51
CA THR A 113 -5.03 19.42 2.54
C THR A 113 -5.60 18.57 1.42
N LEU A 114 -6.74 17.94 1.69
CA LEU A 114 -7.59 17.28 0.70
C LEU A 114 -8.42 18.26 -0.12
N ASP A 115 -8.54 19.54 0.27
CA ASP A 115 -9.36 20.56 -0.43
C ASP A 115 -8.74 21.02 -1.76
N ASP A 116 -8.47 20.05 -2.63
CA ASP A 116 -8.05 20.23 -4.00
C ASP A 116 -8.92 19.33 -4.90
N ARG A 117 -9.94 19.96 -5.49
CA ARG A 117 -10.89 19.29 -6.37
C ARG A 117 -10.23 18.68 -7.61
N LEU A 118 -9.20 19.32 -8.16
CA LEU A 118 -8.55 18.84 -9.38
C LEU A 118 -7.77 17.57 -9.07
N THR A 119 -6.94 17.60 -8.02
CA THR A 119 -6.20 16.44 -7.54
C THR A 119 -7.15 15.30 -7.13
N ALA A 120 -8.26 15.60 -6.45
CA ALA A 120 -9.26 14.60 -6.09
C ALA A 120 -9.91 13.92 -7.32
N SER A 121 -10.26 14.70 -8.35
CA SER A 121 -10.80 14.15 -9.60
C SER A 121 -9.78 13.24 -10.27
N TRP A 122 -8.53 13.68 -10.31
CA TRP A 122 -7.43 12.94 -10.89
C TRP A 122 -7.14 11.62 -10.18
N VAL A 123 -7.22 11.60 -8.85
CA VAL A 123 -7.11 10.37 -8.05
C VAL A 123 -8.26 9.41 -8.36
N ARG A 124 -9.50 9.90 -8.37
CA ARG A 124 -10.68 9.09 -8.74
C ARG A 124 -10.52 8.48 -10.13
N ASP A 125 -10.11 9.30 -11.09
CA ASP A 125 -9.97 8.89 -12.48
C ASP A 125 -8.84 7.87 -12.66
N LEU A 126 -7.74 8.00 -11.94
CA LEU A 126 -6.68 6.99 -11.88
C LEU A 126 -7.21 5.67 -11.31
N PHE A 127 -7.94 5.71 -10.19
CA PHE A 127 -8.48 4.52 -9.53
C PHE A 127 -9.45 3.75 -10.43
N PHE A 128 -10.32 4.43 -11.15
CA PHE A 128 -11.17 3.76 -12.15
C PHE A 128 -10.37 3.02 -13.22
N GLU A 129 -9.26 3.59 -13.71
CA GLU A 129 -8.43 2.96 -14.73
C GLU A 129 -7.65 1.74 -14.23
N VAL A 130 -7.28 1.71 -12.95
CA VAL A 130 -6.50 0.61 -12.34
C VAL A 130 -7.35 -0.36 -11.50
N SER A 131 -8.65 -0.12 -11.38
CA SER A 131 -9.62 -0.90 -10.59
C SER A 131 -9.53 -2.41 -10.79
N GLU A 132 -9.34 -2.85 -12.03
CA GLU A 132 -9.29 -4.27 -12.41
C GLU A 132 -7.94 -4.95 -12.12
N SER A 133 -6.88 -4.18 -11.88
CA SER A 133 -5.50 -4.67 -11.83
C SER A 133 -4.75 -4.37 -10.54
N LEU A 134 -5.13 -3.31 -9.83
CA LEU A 134 -4.48 -2.92 -8.59
C LEU A 134 -4.70 -3.98 -7.52
N ARG A 135 -3.63 -4.37 -6.83
CA ARG A 135 -3.61 -5.34 -5.72
C ARG A 135 -3.00 -4.74 -4.46
N LYS A 136 -2.05 -3.84 -4.61
CA LYS A 136 -1.35 -3.15 -3.52
C LYS A 136 -1.47 -1.65 -3.65
N LEU A 137 -1.99 -0.98 -2.63
CA LEU A 137 -2.12 0.47 -2.58
C LEU A 137 -1.53 1.02 -1.28
N VAL A 138 -0.57 1.91 -1.42
CA VAL A 138 -0.01 2.71 -0.32
C VAL A 138 -0.45 4.14 -0.53
N VAL A 139 -1.16 4.71 0.45
CA VAL A 139 -1.61 6.10 0.42
C VAL A 139 -0.99 6.91 1.55
N LEU A 140 -0.51 8.09 1.19
CA LEU A 140 -0.21 9.15 2.13
C LEU A 140 -1.09 10.34 1.72
N MET A 141 -2.23 10.45 2.38
CA MET A 141 -3.23 11.48 2.10
C MET A 141 -3.73 12.07 3.42
N PRO A 142 -3.96 13.40 3.50
CA PRO A 142 -4.39 14.06 4.73
C PRO A 142 -5.91 13.90 4.94
N PHE A 143 -6.41 12.67 5.13
CA PHE A 143 -7.85 12.36 5.25
C PHE A 143 -8.60 13.21 6.28
N ASN A 144 -7.91 13.66 7.34
CA ASN A 144 -8.50 14.44 8.41
C ASN A 144 -8.48 15.96 8.15
N SER A 145 -7.83 16.42 7.08
CA SER A 145 -7.67 17.86 6.79
C SER A 145 -8.95 18.57 6.31
N LEU A 146 -9.90 17.84 5.72
CA LEU A 146 -11.14 18.40 5.17
C LEU A 146 -12.33 18.02 6.05
N ASP A 147 -12.90 18.97 6.77
CA ASP A 147 -14.09 18.74 7.60
C ASP A 147 -15.33 18.34 6.76
N ILE A 148 -16.14 17.43 7.30
CA ILE A 148 -17.32 16.87 6.59
C ILE A 148 -18.36 17.94 6.24
N PHE A 149 -18.51 18.99 7.05
CA PHE A 149 -19.47 20.07 6.82
C PHE A 149 -18.90 21.16 5.90
N ASN A 150 -17.58 21.15 5.68
CA ASN A 150 -16.87 22.09 4.82
C ASN A 150 -16.51 21.53 3.44
N ASP A 151 -16.97 20.31 3.09
CA ASP A 151 -16.76 19.70 1.77
C ASP A 151 -17.67 20.31 0.68
N ARG A 152 -17.47 21.60 0.39
CA ARG A 152 -18.27 22.36 -0.59
C ARG A 152 -18.15 21.82 -2.02
N HIS A 153 -17.05 21.14 -2.31
CA HIS A 153 -16.72 20.64 -3.65
C HIS A 153 -17.03 19.14 -3.83
N GLY A 154 -17.56 18.48 -2.80
CA GLY A 154 -17.87 17.04 -2.84
C GLY A 154 -16.63 16.17 -3.02
N ILE A 155 -15.48 16.61 -2.53
CA ILE A 155 -14.18 15.95 -2.61
C ILE A 155 -14.21 14.60 -1.91
N ARG A 156 -14.81 14.52 -0.71
CA ARG A 156 -14.90 13.25 0.05
C ARG A 156 -15.67 12.22 -0.74
N LYS A 157 -16.79 12.62 -1.35
CA LYS A 157 -17.59 11.76 -2.23
C LYS A 157 -16.80 11.35 -3.47
N MET A 158 -16.13 12.29 -4.13
CA MET A 158 -15.35 12.03 -5.33
C MET A 158 -14.23 11.02 -5.10
N LEU A 159 -13.48 11.17 -4.00
CA LEU A 159 -12.45 10.22 -3.60
C LEU A 159 -13.07 8.86 -3.22
N ARG A 160 -14.20 8.87 -2.50
CA ARG A 160 -14.92 7.66 -2.11
C ARG A 160 -15.34 6.84 -3.32
N ASP A 161 -15.92 7.46 -4.34
CA ASP A 161 -16.28 6.79 -5.61
C ASP A 161 -15.06 6.10 -6.25
N GLY A 162 -13.89 6.75 -6.18
CA GLY A 162 -12.64 6.18 -6.67
C GLY A 162 -12.19 4.96 -5.86
N PHE A 163 -12.16 5.08 -4.53
CA PHE A 163 -11.78 3.96 -3.66
C PHE A 163 -12.75 2.79 -3.79
N GLU A 164 -14.05 3.04 -3.85
CA GLU A 164 -15.09 2.00 -4.04
C GLU A 164 -14.87 1.15 -5.30
N SER A 165 -14.20 1.70 -6.32
CA SER A 165 -13.89 0.94 -7.54
C SER A 165 -12.81 -0.14 -7.37
N LEU A 166 -11.98 -0.06 -6.32
CA LEU A 166 -10.77 -0.87 -6.14
C LEU A 166 -11.05 -2.24 -5.47
N HIS A 167 -11.96 -3.01 -6.05
CA HIS A 167 -12.49 -4.26 -5.46
C HIS A 167 -11.49 -5.43 -5.38
N LYS A 168 -10.35 -5.37 -6.09
CA LYS A 168 -9.32 -6.43 -6.07
C LYS A 168 -8.13 -6.13 -5.15
N LEU A 169 -8.23 -5.12 -4.29
CA LEU A 169 -7.17 -4.79 -3.33
C LEU A 169 -6.93 -5.94 -2.36
N GLU A 170 -5.68 -6.39 -2.29
CA GLU A 170 -5.19 -7.41 -1.37
C GLU A 170 -4.33 -6.80 -0.26
N GLU A 171 -3.66 -5.67 -0.53
CA GLU A 171 -2.85 -4.93 0.44
C GLU A 171 -3.18 -3.44 0.40
N PHE A 172 -3.54 -2.87 1.56
CA PHE A 172 -3.81 -1.46 1.73
C PHE A 172 -3.04 -0.87 2.91
N VAL A 173 -2.29 0.20 2.66
CA VAL A 173 -1.47 0.89 3.67
C VAL A 173 -1.83 2.36 3.68
N SER A 174 -2.43 2.83 4.79
CA SER A 174 -2.63 4.26 5.05
C SER A 174 -1.53 4.78 5.97
N ILE A 175 -0.89 5.88 5.55
CA ILE A 175 0.23 6.49 6.28
C ILE A 175 -0.20 7.86 6.78
N GLY A 176 0.08 8.13 8.07
CA GLY A 176 -0.06 9.44 8.70
C GLY A 176 -1.47 9.83 9.10
N ASP A 177 -2.50 9.32 8.42
CA ASP A 177 -3.90 9.65 8.70
C ASP A 177 -4.82 8.41 8.59
N TYR A 178 -5.94 8.48 9.31
CA TYR A 178 -6.95 7.44 9.28
C TYR A 178 -7.79 7.54 7.98
N PRO A 179 -7.91 6.48 7.16
CA PRO A 179 -8.50 6.53 5.83
C PRO A 179 -10.04 6.56 5.86
N THR A 180 -10.61 7.66 6.33
CA THR A 180 -12.06 7.89 6.41
C THR A 180 -12.52 8.95 5.41
N LEU A 181 -13.50 8.57 4.59
CA LEU A 181 -14.20 9.47 3.67
C LEU A 181 -15.68 9.54 4.01
N SER A 182 -15.95 9.67 5.31
CA SER A 182 -17.30 9.85 5.86
C SER A 182 -18.03 11.03 5.21
N LEU A 183 -19.31 10.82 4.96
CA LEU A 183 -20.24 11.80 4.40
C LEU A 183 -21.32 12.10 5.46
N PRO A 184 -22.12 13.18 5.32
CA PRO A 184 -23.15 13.53 6.30
C PRO A 184 -24.22 12.43 6.53
N ASP A 185 -24.37 11.50 5.58
CA ASP A 185 -25.30 10.36 5.65
C ASP A 185 -24.73 9.15 6.43
N GLY A 186 -23.43 9.13 6.73
CA GLY A 186 -22.85 8.12 7.61
C GLY A 186 -21.32 7.94 7.49
N PRO A 187 -20.70 7.30 8.49
CA PRO A 187 -19.28 7.02 8.48
C PRO A 187 -18.93 6.01 7.38
N THR A 188 -17.84 6.28 6.66
CA THR A 188 -17.32 5.37 5.64
C THR A 188 -15.82 5.18 5.80
N ASP A 189 -15.48 4.04 6.40
CA ASP A 189 -14.14 3.46 6.38
C ASP A 189 -13.93 2.81 5.01
N ILE A 190 -13.08 3.38 4.16
CA ILE A 190 -12.96 2.94 2.76
C ILE A 190 -12.41 1.51 2.63
N TRP A 191 -11.57 1.10 3.57
CA TRP A 191 -10.92 -0.20 3.57
C TRP A 191 -11.87 -1.38 3.81
N ARG A 192 -13.07 -1.13 4.38
CA ARG A 192 -14.09 -2.17 4.60
C ARG A 192 -14.68 -2.72 3.29
N LEU A 193 -14.49 -1.98 2.19
CA LEU A 193 -15.05 -2.28 0.88
C LEU A 193 -14.20 -3.32 0.12
N PHE A 194 -12.98 -3.60 0.60
CA PHE A 194 -12.02 -4.46 -0.08
C PHE A 194 -12.14 -5.89 0.42
N HIS A 195 -13.04 -6.67 -0.17
CA HIS A 195 -13.32 -8.04 0.28
C HIS A 195 -12.14 -9.02 0.10
N ASP A 196 -11.21 -8.71 -0.80
CA ASP A 196 -9.99 -9.50 -1.05
C ASP A 196 -8.79 -9.09 -0.19
N LEU A 197 -9.00 -8.17 0.76
CA LEU A 197 -7.94 -7.59 1.58
C LEU A 197 -7.34 -8.61 2.55
N LYS A 198 -6.04 -8.82 2.44
CA LYS A 198 -5.22 -9.72 3.26
C LYS A 198 -4.35 -8.97 4.26
N ARG A 199 -3.87 -7.79 3.85
CA ARG A 199 -2.92 -6.97 4.61
C ARG A 199 -3.41 -5.54 4.72
N LEU A 200 -3.48 -5.04 5.95
CA LEU A 200 -4.03 -3.71 6.24
C LEU A 200 -3.11 -2.95 7.19
N THR A 201 -2.74 -1.72 6.86
CA THR A 201 -2.13 -0.77 7.80
C THR A 201 -3.01 0.45 7.97
N LEU A 202 -3.34 0.75 9.21
CA LEU A 202 -4.14 1.91 9.60
C LEU A 202 -3.35 2.80 10.55
N PHE A 203 -3.54 4.12 10.43
CA PHE A 203 -2.88 5.11 11.27
C PHE A 203 -3.91 5.81 12.19
N GLY A 204 -3.55 6.11 13.43
CA GLY A 204 -4.38 6.96 14.29
C GLY A 204 -5.68 6.31 14.79
N VAL A 205 -5.74 4.98 14.82
CA VAL A 205 -6.99 4.25 15.06
C VAL A 205 -7.39 4.24 16.55
N PRO A 206 -8.64 4.54 16.91
CA PRO A 206 -9.15 4.28 18.26
C PRO A 206 -9.37 2.80 18.51
N LEU A 207 -8.56 2.17 19.37
CA LEU A 207 -8.69 0.73 19.66
C LEU A 207 -10.02 0.41 20.33
N SER A 208 -10.59 1.30 21.15
CA SER A 208 -11.89 1.07 21.79
C SER A 208 -13.09 1.20 20.85
N ASN A 209 -12.87 1.45 19.55
CA ASN A 209 -13.97 1.59 18.61
C ASN A 209 -14.53 0.23 18.21
N HIS A 210 -15.80 -0.01 18.56
CA HIS A 210 -16.53 -1.21 18.21
C HIS A 210 -16.51 -1.51 16.70
N TRP A 211 -16.69 -0.48 15.86
CA TRP A 211 -16.78 -0.63 14.41
C TRP A 211 -15.46 -1.05 13.76
N LEU A 212 -14.32 -0.67 14.35
CA LEU A 212 -13.01 -1.12 13.90
C LEU A 212 -12.93 -2.65 13.93
N TRP A 213 -13.16 -3.23 15.10
CA TRP A 213 -13.05 -4.68 15.31
C TRP A 213 -14.13 -5.44 14.55
N TRP A 214 -15.34 -4.89 14.43
CA TRP A 214 -16.38 -5.46 13.59
C TRP A 214 -15.93 -5.56 12.13
N ASN A 215 -15.37 -4.48 11.58
CA ASN A 215 -14.87 -4.47 10.21
C ASN A 215 -13.67 -5.43 10.03
N ILE A 216 -12.75 -5.50 10.99
CA ILE A 216 -11.63 -6.46 10.94
C ILE A 216 -12.15 -7.92 10.98
N ALA A 217 -13.10 -8.23 11.86
CA ALA A 217 -13.67 -9.57 11.99
C ALA A 217 -14.42 -10.00 10.71
N THR A 218 -15.17 -9.09 10.10
CA THR A 218 -16.01 -9.38 8.93
C THR A 218 -15.24 -9.56 7.63
N LEU A 219 -14.03 -9.01 7.50
CA LEU A 219 -13.15 -9.20 6.34
C LEU A 219 -12.48 -10.58 6.37
N SER A 220 -13.12 -11.58 5.76
CA SER A 220 -12.76 -13.00 5.90
C SER A 220 -11.35 -13.38 5.45
N LYS A 221 -10.74 -12.61 4.55
CA LYS A 221 -9.40 -12.85 4.02
C LYS A 221 -8.30 -12.08 4.77
N LEU A 222 -8.65 -11.24 5.75
CA LEU A 222 -7.69 -10.37 6.42
C LEU A 222 -6.83 -11.17 7.40
N GLU A 223 -5.53 -11.21 7.14
CA GLU A 223 -4.53 -12.06 7.81
C GLU A 223 -3.58 -11.23 8.68
N HIS A 224 -3.23 -10.02 8.26
CA HIS A 224 -2.23 -9.19 8.92
C HIS A 224 -2.69 -7.74 8.99
N VAL A 225 -2.82 -7.22 10.21
CA VAL A 225 -3.23 -5.84 10.49
C VAL A 225 -2.14 -5.14 11.29
N ILE A 226 -1.69 -4.00 10.78
CA ILE A 226 -0.80 -3.09 11.48
C ILE A 226 -1.61 -1.86 11.91
N LEU A 227 -1.62 -1.58 13.21
CA LEU A 227 -2.24 -0.39 13.78
C LEU A 227 -1.10 0.52 14.26
N ALA A 228 -0.79 1.54 13.47
CA ALA A 228 0.25 2.51 13.76
C ALA A 228 -0.34 3.70 14.51
N ARG A 229 0.30 4.12 15.61
CA ARG A 229 -0.14 5.27 16.42
C ARG A 229 -1.60 5.20 16.83
N SER A 230 -2.00 4.05 17.35
CA SER A 230 -3.35 3.87 17.88
C SER A 230 -3.64 4.88 18.99
N GLN A 231 -4.86 5.41 19.03
CA GLN A 231 -5.28 6.34 20.07
C GLN A 231 -5.31 5.60 21.40
N ARG A 232 -4.79 6.27 22.44
CA ARG A 232 -4.69 5.68 23.77
C ARG A 232 -6.07 5.45 24.36
N SER A 233 -6.30 4.23 24.82
CA SER A 233 -7.48 3.83 25.59
C SER A 233 -7.06 3.32 26.97
N LEU A 234 -7.96 3.44 27.94
CA LEU A 234 -7.80 2.75 29.23
C LEU A 234 -8.00 1.26 29.00
N GLY A 235 -6.97 0.45 29.25
CA GLY A 235 -7.00 -1.03 29.30
C GLY A 235 -7.92 -1.70 28.28
N ILE A 236 -7.42 -2.01 27.08
CA ILE A 236 -8.20 -2.71 26.05
C ILE A 236 -7.81 -4.18 25.93
N ASN A 237 -8.80 -5.07 25.99
CA ASN A 237 -8.61 -6.47 25.67
C ASN A 237 -8.92 -6.70 24.18
N ILE A 238 -7.87 -6.71 23.35
CA ILE A 238 -7.98 -6.82 21.89
C ILE A 238 -8.68 -8.12 21.46
N LYS A 239 -8.35 -9.25 22.11
CA LYS A 239 -8.97 -10.54 21.79
C LYS A 239 -10.45 -10.53 22.14
N ASP A 240 -10.80 -10.00 23.31
CA ASP A 240 -12.20 -9.84 23.73
C ASP A 240 -12.99 -8.99 22.73
N GLU A 241 -12.44 -7.82 22.38
CA GLU A 241 -13.07 -6.90 21.43
C GLU A 241 -13.29 -7.52 20.05
N TYR A 242 -12.36 -8.34 19.55
CA TYR A 242 -12.45 -9.01 18.25
C TYR A 242 -13.38 -10.22 18.25
N PHE A 243 -13.18 -11.19 19.14
CA PHE A 243 -13.89 -12.48 19.09
C PHE A 243 -15.37 -12.36 19.47
N HIS A 244 -15.77 -11.32 20.23
CA HIS A 244 -17.18 -11.07 20.55
C HIS A 244 -17.96 -10.35 19.44
N LYS A 245 -17.32 -9.95 18.33
CA LYS A 245 -18.04 -9.27 17.24
C LYS A 245 -18.92 -10.22 16.43
N LEU A 246 -18.55 -11.48 16.31
CA LEU A 246 -19.31 -12.47 15.55
C LEU A 246 -19.71 -13.63 16.45
N PRO A 247 -20.77 -14.39 16.09
CA PRO A 247 -21.16 -15.58 16.85
C PRO A 247 -20.00 -16.57 16.97
N GLN A 248 -19.96 -17.30 18.09
CA GLN A 248 -19.00 -18.39 18.27
C GLN A 248 -19.16 -19.43 17.16
N GLY A 249 -18.04 -19.86 16.57
CA GLY A 249 -18.02 -20.81 15.46
C GLY A 249 -18.30 -20.19 14.08
N ASP A 250 -18.41 -18.86 13.96
CA ASP A 250 -18.46 -18.21 12.65
C ASP A 250 -17.17 -18.49 11.87
N ALA A 251 -17.30 -19.01 10.66
CA ALA A 251 -16.18 -19.40 9.81
C ALA A 251 -15.20 -18.25 9.53
N ARG A 252 -15.64 -16.99 9.62
CA ARG A 252 -14.75 -15.83 9.46
C ARG A 252 -13.77 -15.68 10.61
N LEU A 253 -14.13 -16.13 11.81
CA LEU A 253 -13.21 -16.15 12.96
C LEU A 253 -12.24 -17.34 12.92
N ASP A 254 -12.49 -18.32 12.04
CA ASP A 254 -11.69 -19.54 11.91
C ASP A 254 -10.47 -19.35 10.99
N ARG A 255 -9.69 -18.30 11.25
CA ARG A 255 -8.47 -17.96 10.50
C ARG A 255 -7.39 -17.45 11.43
N ASP A 256 -6.13 -17.62 11.03
CA ASP A 256 -5.02 -17.02 11.75
C ASP A 256 -4.93 -15.54 11.38
N ILE A 257 -4.89 -14.68 12.40
CA ILE A 257 -4.79 -13.22 12.23
C ILE A 257 -3.70 -12.65 13.13
N LYS A 258 -2.84 -11.83 12.55
CA LYS A 258 -1.76 -11.13 13.23
C LYS A 258 -2.08 -9.65 13.35
N ILE A 259 -2.11 -9.14 14.58
CA ILE A 259 -2.31 -7.73 14.91
C ILE A 259 -0.98 -7.18 15.43
N VAL A 260 -0.42 -6.17 14.77
CA VAL A 260 0.82 -5.51 15.18
C VAL A 260 0.51 -4.07 15.57
N LEU A 261 0.85 -3.68 16.78
CA LEU A 261 0.79 -2.29 17.23
C LEU A 261 2.16 -1.64 17.01
N ILE A 262 2.21 -0.61 16.18
CA ILE A 262 3.44 0.17 15.96
C ILE A 262 3.31 1.51 16.69
N ASP A 263 4.22 1.75 17.63
CA ASP A 263 4.25 3.00 18.38
C ASP A 263 5.68 3.43 18.73
N ASP A 264 5.80 4.60 19.35
CA ASP A 264 7.04 5.00 20.01
C ASP A 264 7.39 4.03 21.14
N SER A 265 8.68 3.71 21.25
CA SER A 265 9.22 2.81 22.26
C SER A 265 9.08 3.45 23.65
N GLY A 266 7.94 3.22 24.30
CA GLY A 266 7.67 3.72 25.66
C GLY A 266 6.22 4.13 25.92
N LEU A 267 5.39 4.31 24.89
CA LEU A 267 4.00 4.75 25.05
C LEU A 267 2.99 3.79 24.43
N TRP A 268 3.14 2.51 24.73
CA TRP A 268 2.21 1.47 24.29
C TRP A 268 0.76 1.77 24.72
N PRO A 269 -0.22 1.45 23.88
CA PRO A 269 -1.60 1.33 24.33
C PRO A 269 -1.66 0.34 25.49
N ASN A 270 -2.42 0.64 26.54
CA ASN A 270 -2.60 -0.28 27.65
C ASN A 270 -3.44 -1.47 27.18
N VAL A 271 -2.80 -2.59 26.84
CA VAL A 271 -3.45 -3.81 26.36
C VAL A 271 -3.62 -4.77 27.53
N THR A 272 -4.86 -5.06 27.89
CA THR A 272 -5.20 -6.03 28.94
C THR A 272 -5.24 -7.43 28.34
N THR A 273 -4.55 -8.38 28.97
CA THR A 273 -4.40 -9.75 28.44
C THR A 273 -5.24 -10.80 29.16
N THR A 274 -6.12 -10.37 30.07
CA THR A 274 -6.95 -11.25 30.90
C THR A 274 -7.81 -12.20 30.06
N ARG A 275 -7.83 -13.47 30.42
CA ARG A 275 -8.67 -14.53 29.82
C ARG A 275 -8.38 -14.79 28.35
N TRP A 276 -7.19 -14.43 27.84
CA TRP A 276 -6.85 -14.63 26.43
C TRP A 276 -6.88 -16.09 26.01
N LYS A 277 -6.44 -17.02 26.87
CA LYS A 277 -6.56 -18.47 26.63
C LYS A 277 -8.01 -18.97 26.61
N GLU A 278 -8.93 -18.31 27.32
CA GLU A 278 -10.35 -18.68 27.28
C GLU A 278 -11.03 -18.14 26.02
N ILE A 279 -10.70 -16.90 25.63
CA ILE A 279 -11.30 -16.21 24.48
C ILE A 279 -10.79 -16.79 23.15
N ASP A 280 -9.50 -17.11 23.09
CA ASP A 280 -8.83 -17.66 21.90
C ASP A 280 -8.04 -18.93 22.27
N PRO A 281 -8.74 -20.04 22.54
CA PRO A 281 -8.11 -21.28 23.01
C PRO A 281 -7.21 -21.93 21.96
N ASN A 282 -7.45 -21.64 20.68
CA ASN A 282 -6.68 -22.18 19.56
C ASN A 282 -5.50 -21.29 19.15
N GLY A 283 -5.34 -20.11 19.77
CA GLY A 283 -4.27 -19.18 19.43
C GLY A 283 -4.38 -18.60 18.02
N ARG A 284 -5.59 -18.43 17.50
CA ARG A 284 -5.87 -17.88 16.16
C ARG A 284 -5.40 -16.45 16.01
N MET A 285 -5.40 -15.67 17.09
CA MET A 285 -4.94 -14.27 17.06
C MET A 285 -3.59 -14.12 17.76
N THR A 286 -2.62 -13.58 17.03
CA THR A 286 -1.34 -13.11 17.59
C THR A 286 -1.35 -11.59 17.70
N VAL A 287 -0.98 -11.06 18.87
CA VAL A 287 -0.82 -9.62 19.09
C VAL A 287 0.65 -9.32 19.35
N GLU A 288 1.22 -8.39 18.60
CA GLU A 288 2.64 -8.01 18.69
C GLU A 288 2.80 -6.50 18.90
N LEU A 289 3.83 -6.13 19.65
CA LEU A 289 4.25 -4.76 19.89
C LEU A 289 5.55 -4.51 19.12
N HIS A 290 5.56 -3.50 18.25
CA HIS A 290 6.74 -3.13 17.48
C HIS A 290 7.15 -1.68 17.70
N GLY A 291 8.22 -1.50 18.49
CA GLY A 291 8.63 -0.20 18.97
C GLY A 291 9.58 0.44 17.98
N ILE A 292 9.36 1.72 17.66
CA ILE A 292 10.25 2.43 16.75
C ILE A 292 11.57 2.74 17.49
N PRO A 293 12.73 2.41 16.91
CA PRO A 293 14.01 2.77 17.47
C PRO A 293 14.17 4.30 17.59
N ASP A 294 14.79 4.79 18.66
CA ASP A 294 15.37 6.15 18.75
C ASP A 294 14.41 7.35 19.00
N VAL A 295 13.19 7.16 19.52
CA VAL A 295 12.29 8.29 19.85
C VAL A 295 12.81 9.16 21.02
N ALA A 296 13.65 8.60 21.89
CA ALA A 296 14.28 9.29 23.02
C ALA A 296 15.17 10.49 22.61
N LYS A 297 15.61 10.59 21.34
CA LYS A 297 16.44 11.71 20.85
C LYS A 297 15.65 12.95 20.44
N TYR A 298 14.35 12.85 20.16
CA TYR A 298 13.59 13.92 19.47
C TYR A 298 12.52 14.62 20.32
N GLY A 299 12.37 14.25 21.59
CA GLY A 299 11.89 15.13 22.68
C GLY A 299 10.50 15.78 22.60
N ALA A 300 9.67 15.53 21.58
CA ALA A 300 8.38 16.21 21.42
C ALA A 300 7.24 15.27 20.96
N PRO A 301 6.08 15.24 21.65
CA PRO A 301 4.91 14.43 21.27
C PRO A 301 4.35 14.71 19.87
N GLN A 302 4.42 15.95 19.37
CA GLN A 302 3.94 16.26 18.01
C GLN A 302 4.88 15.76 16.91
N LEU A 303 6.14 15.47 17.25
CA LEU A 303 7.07 14.80 16.32
C LEU A 303 6.78 13.31 16.21
N SER A 304 6.11 12.67 17.19
CA SER A 304 5.91 11.21 17.18
C SER A 304 5.09 10.76 15.98
N ASP A 305 3.99 11.43 15.65
CA ASP A 305 3.13 11.00 14.53
C ASP A 305 3.86 11.10 13.20
N LYS A 306 4.60 12.19 12.97
CA LYS A 306 5.44 12.35 11.78
C LYS A 306 6.57 11.33 11.73
N LEU A 307 7.19 11.02 12.87
CA LEU A 307 8.26 10.02 12.97
C LEU A 307 7.73 8.62 12.67
N VAL A 308 6.56 8.23 13.22
CA VAL A 308 5.96 6.92 12.94
C VAL A 308 5.48 6.84 11.49
N ALA A 309 4.87 7.90 10.96
CA ALA A 309 4.51 7.96 9.54
C ALA A 309 5.74 7.80 8.63
N ALA A 310 6.84 8.49 8.94
CA ALA A 310 8.10 8.36 8.22
C ALA A 310 8.70 6.95 8.33
N TYR A 311 8.62 6.33 9.52
CA TYR A 311 9.07 4.96 9.75
C TYR A 311 8.25 3.96 8.93
N VAL A 312 6.92 4.03 8.98
CA VAL A 312 6.02 3.17 8.18
C VAL A 312 6.28 3.37 6.69
N LYS A 313 6.46 4.63 6.25
CA LYS A 313 6.80 4.96 4.86
C LYS A 313 8.13 4.33 4.43
N ASP A 314 9.17 4.44 5.24
CA ASP A 314 10.46 3.80 4.96
C ASP A 314 10.31 2.26 4.84
N ARG A 315 9.62 1.65 5.80
CA ARG A 315 9.43 0.19 5.85
C ARG A 315 8.65 -0.33 4.65
N VAL A 316 7.57 0.35 4.23
CA VAL A 316 6.78 -0.08 3.07
C VAL A 316 7.53 0.10 1.75
N VAL A 317 8.28 1.20 1.59
CA VAL A 317 9.09 1.45 0.40
C VAL A 317 10.18 0.39 0.27
N ASN A 318 10.77 -0.01 1.39
CA ASN A 318 11.82 -1.03 1.42
C ASN A 318 11.30 -2.48 1.48
N GLY A 319 9.99 -2.72 1.37
CA GLY A 319 9.39 -4.06 1.39
C GLY A 319 9.40 -4.75 2.76
N ARG A 320 9.78 -4.04 3.83
CA ARG A 320 9.98 -4.62 5.17
C ARG A 320 8.80 -4.41 6.11
N LEU A 321 7.70 -3.77 5.67
CA LEU A 321 6.60 -3.42 6.55
C LEU A 321 6.03 -4.63 7.30
N TRP A 322 5.86 -5.74 6.58
CA TRP A 322 5.26 -6.97 7.10
C TRP A 322 6.28 -7.92 7.76
N ASP A 323 7.57 -7.68 7.54
CA ASP A 323 8.68 -8.52 8.00
C ASP A 323 9.46 -7.83 9.13
N GLY A 324 9.13 -8.14 10.38
CA GLY A 324 9.76 -7.52 11.54
C GLY A 324 9.82 -8.43 12.75
N LYS A 325 10.90 -8.31 13.53
CA LYS A 325 10.90 -8.78 14.91
C LYS A 325 10.05 -7.80 15.71
N ALA A 326 9.05 -8.33 16.38
CA ALA A 326 8.20 -7.61 17.30
C ALA A 326 7.99 -8.48 18.53
N ASP A 327 7.70 -7.84 19.65
CA ASP A 327 7.52 -8.53 20.92
C ASP A 327 6.09 -9.07 20.97
N VAL A 328 5.96 -10.39 21.03
CA VAL A 328 4.65 -11.04 21.15
C VAL A 328 4.09 -10.77 22.54
N VAL A 329 2.87 -10.26 22.60
CA VAL A 329 2.16 -10.06 23.87
C VAL A 329 1.65 -11.41 24.36
N LEU A 330 2.03 -11.77 25.59
CA LEU A 330 1.58 -12.99 26.25
C LEU A 330 0.56 -12.64 27.33
N GLU A 331 -0.33 -13.60 27.64
CA GLU A 331 -1.23 -13.47 28.78
C GLU A 331 -0.43 -13.35 30.08
N GLU A 332 -0.70 -12.30 30.85
CA GLU A 332 -0.16 -12.12 32.19
C GLU A 332 -0.77 -13.18 33.09
N ILE A 333 0.08 -13.95 33.77
CA ILE A 333 -0.36 -14.94 34.77
C ILE A 333 -0.39 -14.19 36.10
N ASP A 334 -1.58 -13.83 36.55
CA ASP A 334 -1.82 -13.30 37.90
C ASP A 334 -1.54 -14.34 39.00
#